data_AF-A0A7J6G8P5-F1
#
_entry.id   AF-A0A7J6G8P5-F1
#
_cell.length_a   1.000
_cell.length_b   1.000
_cell.length_c   1.000
_cell.angle_alpha   90.00
_cell.angle_beta   90.00
_cell.angle_gamma   90.00
#
_symmetry.space_group_name_H-M   'P 1'
#
loop_
_entity.id
_entity.type
_entity.pdbx_description
1 polymer ?
#
loop_
_entity_poly.entity_id
_entity_poly.type
_entity_poly.pdbx_seq_one_letter_code
_entity_poly.pdbx_strand_id
1 'polypeptide(L)'
;MSLLRQMGLNFASYQEPFVNMPEETIVEALKVVLDERNHPILIHCKRGMHRTGCLVGCLRRMQKWCLSSIFDEYQRFAAAKARVSDQRFIEMFDISSLNQLTFPFSCLKRQKQMP
;
A
#
# COMPACT_ATOMS: atom_id res chain seq x y z
N MET A 1 -18.17 -11.44 13.58
CA MET A 1 -17.15 -10.59 14.25
C MET A 1 -16.51 -11.22 15.49
N SER A 2 -17.02 -12.35 16.04
CA SER A 2 -16.55 -12.91 17.33
C SER A 2 -15.50 -14.03 17.28
N LEU A 3 -15.29 -14.72 16.14
CA LEU A 3 -14.37 -15.89 16.08
C LEU A 3 -12.93 -15.54 15.66
N LEU A 4 -12.74 -14.45 14.90
CA LEU A 4 -11.45 -14.12 14.28
C LEU A 4 -10.47 -13.41 15.22
N ARG A 5 -11.01 -12.65 16.19
CA ARG A 5 -10.19 -12.01 17.25
C ARG A 5 -9.61 -13.04 18.23
N GLN A 6 -10.26 -14.20 18.38
CA GLN A 6 -9.74 -15.35 19.13
C GLN A 6 -8.50 -15.98 18.47
N MET A 7 -8.29 -15.76 17.17
CA MET A 7 -7.08 -16.21 16.44
C MET A 7 -5.98 -15.14 16.36
N GLY A 8 -6.13 -14.00 17.05
CA GLY A 8 -5.12 -12.94 17.08
C GLY A 8 -4.95 -12.16 15.77
N LEU A 9 -5.86 -12.32 14.80
CA LEU A 9 -5.78 -11.66 13.50
C LEU A 9 -6.51 -10.30 13.55
N ASN A 10 -5.75 -9.20 13.49
CA ASN A 10 -6.30 -7.85 13.36
C ASN A 10 -6.77 -7.61 11.92
N PHE A 11 -8.05 -7.27 11.73
CA PHE A 11 -8.64 -6.98 10.42
C PHE A 11 -9.13 -5.54 10.35
N ALA A 12 -8.63 -4.78 9.38
CA ALA A 12 -9.23 -3.51 8.93
C ALA A 12 -9.97 -3.77 7.61
N SER A 13 -11.30 -3.71 7.62
CA SER A 13 -12.13 -3.95 6.43
C SER A 13 -12.70 -2.64 5.87
N TYR A 14 -12.31 -2.28 4.64
CA TYR A 14 -12.92 -1.18 3.88
C TYR A 14 -13.75 -1.73 2.72
N GLN A 15 -15.04 -1.42 2.69
CA GLN A 15 -16.02 -1.94 1.74
C GLN A 15 -16.72 -0.79 1.03
N GLU A 16 -16.13 -0.26 -0.05
CA GLU A 16 -16.92 0.43 -1.07
C GLU A 16 -16.57 -0.08 -2.48
N PRO A 17 -17.57 -0.28 -3.37
CA PRO A 17 -17.42 -1.20 -4.49
C PRO A 17 -17.20 -0.51 -5.84
N PHE A 18 -17.36 0.82 -5.95
CA PHE A 18 -17.47 1.50 -7.25
C PHE A 18 -16.76 2.85 -7.37
N VAL A 19 -16.12 3.35 -6.31
CA VAL A 19 -15.40 4.64 -6.32
C VAL A 19 -13.92 4.36 -6.09
N ASN A 20 -13.04 5.14 -6.74
CA ASN A 20 -11.60 5.11 -6.46
C ASN A 20 -11.37 5.14 -4.94
N MET A 21 -10.40 4.37 -4.44
CA MET A 21 -10.08 4.38 -3.00
C MET A 21 -9.78 5.83 -2.57
N PRO A 22 -10.48 6.38 -1.57
CA PRO A 22 -10.17 7.71 -1.06
C PRO A 22 -8.72 7.74 -0.57
N GLU A 23 -8.04 8.86 -0.79
CA GLU A 23 -6.65 9.03 -0.39
C GLU A 23 -6.47 8.82 1.11
N GLU A 24 -7.43 9.27 1.90
CA GLU A 24 -7.47 9.12 3.36
C GLU A 24 -7.47 7.64 3.77
N THR A 25 -8.19 6.80 3.02
CA THR A 25 -8.23 5.35 3.28
C THR A 25 -6.88 4.69 2.97
N ILE A 26 -6.20 5.13 1.91
CA ILE A 26 -4.85 4.65 1.58
C ILE A 26 -3.87 5.10 2.66
N VAL A 27 -3.96 6.33 3.15
CA VAL A 27 -3.13 6.85 4.24
C VAL A 27 -3.30 6.02 5.52
N GLU A 28 -4.54 5.76 5.95
CA GLU A 28 -4.79 4.93 7.14
C GLU A 28 -4.31 3.49 6.96
N ALA A 29 -4.53 2.89 5.78
CA ALA A 29 -4.02 1.55 5.49
C ALA A 29 -2.49 1.52 5.50
N LEU A 30 -1.83 2.56 4.96
CA LEU A 30 -0.37 2.69 5.03
C LEU A 30 0.09 2.80 6.48
N LYS A 31 -0.54 3.60 7.34
CA LYS A 31 -0.18 3.66 8.77
C LYS A 31 -0.14 2.27 9.42
N VAL A 32 -1.13 1.42 9.14
CA VAL A 32 -1.19 0.05 9.64
C VAL A 32 -0.06 -0.81 9.08
N VAL A 33 0.22 -0.69 7.78
CA VAL A 33 1.26 -1.43 7.06
C VAL A 33 2.67 -1.00 7.45
N LEU A 34 2.84 0.26 7.86
CA LEU A 34 4.13 0.81 8.25
C LEU A 34 4.47 0.55 9.73
N ASP A 35 3.50 0.11 10.54
CA ASP A 35 3.71 -0.23 11.94
C ASP A 35 4.30 -1.64 12.09
N GLU A 36 5.60 -1.72 12.41
CA GLU A 36 6.35 -2.97 12.57
C GLU A 36 5.68 -3.96 13.56
N ARG A 37 4.89 -3.47 14.53
CA ARG A 37 4.18 -4.30 15.52
C ARG A 37 3.06 -5.14 14.92
N ASN A 38 2.57 -4.75 13.75
CA ASN A 38 1.49 -5.45 13.07
C ASN A 38 2.03 -6.59 12.19
N HIS A 39 3.35 -6.70 11.98
CA HIS A 39 3.94 -7.71 11.11
C HIS A 39 4.01 -9.09 11.77
N PRO A 40 3.71 -10.17 11.02
CA PRO A 40 3.42 -10.23 9.57
C PRO A 40 1.98 -9.81 9.19
N ILE A 41 1.84 -9.01 8.12
CA ILE A 41 0.55 -8.52 7.60
C ILE A 41 0.29 -9.10 6.20
N LEU A 42 -0.95 -9.53 5.94
CA LEU A 42 -1.44 -9.86 4.61
C LEU A 42 -2.32 -8.73 4.07
N ILE A 43 -1.89 -8.09 2.98
CA ILE A 43 -2.70 -7.10 2.26
C ILE A 43 -3.44 -7.81 1.14
N HIS A 44 -4.78 -7.74 1.14
CA HIS A 44 -5.56 -8.30 0.04
C HIS A 44 -6.83 -7.49 -0.24
N CYS A 45 -7.35 -7.63 -1.45
CA CYS A 45 -8.69 -7.20 -1.82
C CYS A 45 -9.46 -8.40 -2.39
N LYS A 46 -10.53 -8.18 -3.17
CA LYS A 46 -11.29 -9.29 -3.77
C LYS A 46 -10.42 -10.13 -4.72
N ARG A 47 -9.55 -9.49 -5.49
CA ARG A 47 -8.70 -10.15 -6.50
C ARG A 47 -7.21 -9.83 -6.37
N GLY A 48 -6.82 -9.04 -5.37
CA GLY A 48 -5.43 -8.61 -5.17
C GLY A 48 -4.86 -7.66 -6.23
N MET A 49 -5.69 -7.11 -7.14
CA MET A 49 -5.19 -6.33 -8.28
C MET A 49 -5.28 -4.81 -8.05
N HIS A 50 -6.50 -4.26 -8.00
CA HIS A 50 -6.71 -2.80 -8.02
C HIS A 50 -6.40 -2.15 -6.67
N ARG A 51 -7.25 -2.35 -5.65
CA ARG A 51 -7.06 -1.73 -4.32
C ARG A 51 -5.73 -2.10 -3.67
N THR A 52 -5.36 -3.37 -3.79
CA THR A 52 -4.06 -3.87 -3.30
C THR A 52 -2.91 -3.26 -4.10
N GLY A 53 -3.02 -3.20 -5.42
CA GLY A 53 -2.01 -2.58 -6.28
C GLY A 53 -1.83 -1.09 -6.03
N CYS A 54 -2.90 -0.33 -5.80
CA CYS A 54 -2.81 1.08 -5.41
C CYS A 54 -2.08 1.24 -4.08
N LEU A 55 -2.47 0.47 -3.05
CA LEU A 55 -1.83 0.56 -1.73
C LEU A 55 -0.34 0.19 -1.78
N VAL A 56 -0.01 -0.91 -2.47
CA VAL A 56 1.39 -1.33 -2.67
C VAL A 56 2.15 -0.31 -3.51
N GLY A 57 1.53 0.25 -4.55
CA GLY A 57 2.12 1.31 -5.36
C GLY A 57 2.47 2.56 -4.53
N CYS A 58 1.56 3.01 -3.67
CA CYS A 58 1.82 4.11 -2.73
C CYS A 58 2.93 3.75 -1.73
N LEU A 59 2.98 2.51 -1.23
CA LEU A 59 4.09 2.03 -0.39
C LEU A 59 5.43 2.11 -1.14
N ARG A 60 5.48 1.72 -2.42
CA ARG A 60 6.70 1.82 -3.25
C ARG A 60 7.11 3.27 -3.51
N ARG A 61 6.13 4.17 -3.68
CA ARG A 61 6.39 5.63 -3.78
C ARG A 61 7.11 6.13 -2.53
N MET A 62 6.66 5.72 -1.33
CA MET A 62 7.35 6.03 -0.07
C MET A 62 8.75 5.43 0.00
N GLN A 63 8.93 4.22 -0.53
CA GLN A 63 10.25 3.57 -0.65
C GLN A 63 11.16 4.20 -1.72
N LYS A 64 10.74 5.30 -2.36
CA LYS A 64 11.48 6.05 -3.38
C LYS A 64 11.82 5.23 -4.62
N TRP A 65 10.97 4.26 -4.98
CA TRP A 65 11.09 3.58 -6.27
C TRP A 65 10.74 4.55 -7.41
N CYS A 66 11.37 4.36 -8.57
CA CYS A 66 10.99 5.12 -9.77
C CYS A 66 9.61 4.69 -10.28
N LEU A 67 8.85 5.62 -10.86
CA LEU A 67 7.48 5.39 -11.30
C LEU A 67 7.38 4.23 -12.31
N SER A 68 8.36 4.08 -13.19
CA SER A 68 8.41 2.97 -14.15
C SER A 68 8.43 1.59 -13.46
N SER A 69 9.27 1.40 -12.43
CA SER A 69 9.31 0.15 -11.68
C SER A 69 8.03 -0.11 -10.88
N ILE A 70 7.40 0.94 -10.37
CA ILE A 70 6.13 0.83 -9.64
C ILE A 70 5.01 0.40 -10.60
N PHE A 71 4.96 0.99 -11.79
CA PHE A 71 3.96 0.64 -12.80
C PHE A 71 4.21 -0.76 -13.38
N ASP A 72 5.46 -1.18 -13.57
CA ASP A 72 5.80 -2.55 -13.97
C ASP A 72 5.31 -3.57 -12.92
N GLU A 73 5.55 -3.32 -11.63
CA GLU A 73 5.03 -4.17 -10.54
C GLU A 73 3.50 -4.22 -10.57
N TYR A 74 2.83 -3.07 -10.62
CA TYR A 74 1.37 -2.99 -10.68
C TYR A 74 0.79 -3.73 -11.89
N GLN A 75 1.36 -3.53 -13.08
CA GLN A 75 0.92 -4.18 -14.31
C GLN A 75 1.13 -5.69 -14.27
N ARG A 76 2.23 -6.16 -13.66
CA ARG A 76 2.49 -7.60 -13.50
C ARG A 76 1.40 -8.28 -12.66
N PHE A 77 0.91 -7.62 -11.61
CA PHE A 77 -0.17 -8.17 -10.77
C PHE A 77 -1.58 -7.96 -11.34
N ALA A 78 -1.84 -6.82 -11.99
CA ALA A 78 -3.14 -6.53 -12.58
C ALA A 78 -3.36 -7.20 -13.95
N ALA A 79 -2.28 -7.59 -14.63
CA ALA A 79 -2.23 -8.20 -15.95
C ALA A 79 -3.18 -7.49 -16.95
N ALA A 80 -3.99 -8.25 -17.69
CA ALA A 80 -4.95 -7.73 -18.67
C ALA A 80 -6.05 -6.81 -18.09
N LYS A 81 -6.10 -6.61 -16.76
CA LYS A 81 -7.10 -5.77 -16.09
C LYS A 81 -6.48 -4.56 -15.39
N ALA A 82 -5.25 -4.18 -15.76
CA ALA A 82 -4.61 -2.95 -15.32
C ALA A 82 -5.46 -1.73 -15.69
N ARG A 83 -5.65 -0.81 -14.73
CA ARG A 83 -6.38 0.43 -14.95
C ARG A 83 -5.41 1.61 -14.99
N VAL A 84 -5.60 2.50 -15.97
CA VAL A 84 -4.83 3.75 -16.06
C VAL A 84 -5.16 4.69 -14.90
N SER A 85 -6.41 4.65 -14.40
CA SER A 85 -6.83 5.43 -13.22
C SER A 85 -6.00 5.11 -11.99
N ASP A 86 -5.68 3.83 -11.76
CA ASP A 86 -4.91 3.38 -10.61
C ASP A 86 -3.45 3.86 -10.70
N GLN A 87 -2.86 3.81 -11.90
CA GLN A 87 -1.50 4.32 -12.13
C GLN A 87 -1.42 5.84 -11.93
N ARG A 88 -2.39 6.59 -12.47
CA ARG A 88 -2.50 8.04 -12.23
C ARG A 88 -2.66 8.36 -10.76
N PHE A 89 -3.45 7.59 -10.02
CA PHE A 89 -3.58 7.75 -8.58
C PHE A 89 -2.23 7.57 -7.87
N ILE A 90 -1.49 6.50 -8.18
CA ILE A 90 -0.16 6.23 -7.61
C ILE A 90 0.84 7.35 -7.94
N GLU A 91 0.77 7.90 -9.15
CA GLU A 91 1.60 9.02 -9.60
C GLU A 91 1.37 10.28 -8.76
N MET A 92 0.10 10.66 -8.62
CA MET A 92 -0.36 11.89 -7.97
C MET A 92 -0.41 11.80 -6.44
N PHE A 93 -0.29 10.61 -5.85
CA PHE A 93 -0.37 10.41 -4.41
C PHE A 93 0.68 11.25 -3.65
N ASP A 94 0.23 12.08 -2.71
CA ASP A 94 1.12 12.95 -1.94
C ASP A 94 1.70 12.21 -0.73
N ILE A 95 2.99 11.89 -0.83
CA ILE A 95 3.76 11.23 0.22
C ILE A 95 3.97 12.16 1.43
N SER A 96 3.89 13.48 1.23
CA SER A 96 4.18 14.48 2.26
C SER A 96 3.26 14.36 3.47
N SER A 97 2.00 13.99 3.23
CA SER A 97 0.98 13.70 4.25
C SER A 97 1.38 12.59 5.22
N LEU A 98 2.28 11.69 4.82
CA LEU A 98 2.79 10.60 5.65
C LEU A 98 4.14 10.89 6.31
N ASN A 99 4.90 11.88 5.81
CA ASN A 99 6.20 12.25 6.37
C ASN A 99 6.11 12.90 7.76
N GLN A 100 4.95 13.46 8.11
CA GLN A 100 4.70 13.98 9.47
C GLN A 100 4.61 12.86 10.52
N LEU A 101 4.37 11.63 10.08
CA LEU A 101 4.35 10.47 10.93
C LEU A 101 5.78 9.93 10.97
N THR A 102 6.47 10.19 12.07
CA THR A 102 7.83 9.69 12.30
C THR A 102 7.76 8.17 12.47
N PHE A 103 7.72 7.43 11.36
CA PHE A 103 7.82 5.99 11.38
C PHE A 103 9.30 5.60 11.43
N PRO A 104 9.75 4.86 12.46
CA PRO A 104 11.12 4.39 12.55
C PRO A 104 11.32 3.26 11.53
N PHE A 105 11.50 3.60 10.25
CA PHE A 105 11.89 2.60 9.26
C PHE A 105 13.36 2.22 9.44
N SER A 106 13.57 1.03 10.00
CA SER A 106 14.85 0.33 9.94
C SER A 106 15.20 -0.11 8.50
N CYS A 107 14.18 -0.40 7.67
CA CYS A 107 14.34 -0.92 6.31
C CYS A 107 14.88 0.10 5.29
N LEU A 108 14.54 1.40 5.42
CA LEU A 108 15.01 2.43 4.47
C LEU A 108 16.51 2.74 4.63
N LYS A 109 17.13 2.35 5.75
CA LYS A 109 18.57 2.53 5.98
C LYS A 109 19.45 1.60 5.12
N ARG A 110 18.89 0.57 4.48
CA ARG A 110 19.67 -0.39 3.66
C ARG A 110 20.01 0.08 2.24
N GLN A 111 19.47 1.20 1.75
CA GLN A 111 19.80 1.70 0.41
C GLN A 111 20.97 2.71 0.35
N LYS A 112 21.65 2.97 1.47
CA LYS A 112 22.83 3.87 1.53
C LYS A 112 24.18 3.15 1.64
N GLN A 113 24.34 1.98 1.01
CA GLN A 113 25.67 1.43 0.80
C GLN A 113 25.72 0.59 -0.48
N MET A 114 25.92 1.28 -1.59
CA MET A 114 26.58 0.68 -2.76
C MET A 114 27.95 1.36 -2.82
N PRO A 115 29.07 0.59 -2.89
CA PRO A 115 30.42 1.14 -2.93
C PRO A 115 30.67 1.99 -4.18
#